data_AF-A0A0B7FC00-F1
#
_entry.id   AF-A0A0B7FC00-F1
#
_cell.length_a   1.000
_cell.length_b   1.000
_cell.length_c   1.000
_cell.angle_alpha   90.00
_cell.angle_beta   90.00
_cell.angle_gamma   90.00
#
_symmetry.space_group_name_H-M   'P 1'
#
loop_
_entity.id
_entity.type
_entity.pdbx_description
1 polymer ?
#
loop_
_entity_poly.entity_id
_entity_poly.type
_entity_poly.pdbx_seq_one_letter_code
_entity_poly.pdbx_strand_id
1 'polypeptide(L)'
;MIILEVLTSESPFPNKTDASLYGHVVINQNRPVRPMVIIPERSIFGNILWGILTSCWSYDPQLRPDSATVWQLLKPLTQDQLKEVEEFMEVVESDADEMRDE
;
A
#
# COMPACT_ATOMS: atom_id res chain seq x y z
N MET A 1 5.05 12.23 -6.74
CA MET A 1 4.67 10.81 -6.86
C MET A 1 3.47 10.77 -7.81
N ILE A 2 3.68 10.73 -9.14
CA ILE A 2 2.60 10.93 -10.11
C ILE A 2 1.56 9.81 -10.07
N ILE A 3 1.99 8.55 -9.96
CA ILE A 3 1.06 7.41 -9.90
C ILE A 3 0.14 7.53 -8.69
N LEU A 4 0.66 7.94 -7.54
CA LEU A 4 -0.15 8.11 -6.34
C LEU A 4 -1.18 9.24 -6.50
N GLU A 5 -0.76 10.39 -7.04
CA GLU A 5 -1.63 11.53 -7.32
C GLU A 5 -2.75 11.17 -8.32
N VAL A 6 -2.45 10.35 -9.34
CA VAL A 6 -3.46 9.83 -10.27
C VAL A 6 -4.46 8.92 -9.55
N LEU A 7 -4.00 8.06 -8.64
CA LEU A 7 -4.88 7.15 -7.91
C LEU A 7 -5.78 7.90 -6.91
N THR A 8 -5.24 8.91 -6.21
CA THR A 8 -5.96 9.65 -5.16
C THR A 8 -6.71 10.87 -5.69
N SER A 9 -6.40 11.35 -6.90
CA SER A 9 -6.81 12.66 -7.41
C SER A 9 -6.43 13.83 -6.47
N GLU A 10 -5.36 13.65 -5.69
CA GLU A 10 -4.90 14.61 -4.68
C GLU A 10 -3.36 14.68 -4.68
N SER A 11 -2.83 15.88 -4.45
CA SER A 11 -1.39 16.07 -4.24
C SER A 11 -0.90 15.17 -3.08
N PRO A 12 0.30 14.55 -3.15
CA PRO A 12 0.81 13.70 -2.08
C PRO A 12 0.95 14.39 -0.71
N PHE A 13 0.98 15.72 -0.67
CA PHE A 13 1.06 16.52 0.55
C PHE A 13 0.16 17.76 0.45
N PRO A 14 -1.17 17.60 0.47
CA PRO A 14 -2.14 18.66 0.14
C PRO A 14 -2.13 19.82 1.14
N ASN A 15 -1.75 19.55 2.40
CA ASN A 15 -1.73 20.52 3.49
C ASN A 15 -0.36 21.16 3.76
N LYS A 16 0.56 21.11 2.79
CA LYS A 16 1.90 21.71 2.90
C LYS A 16 2.09 22.81 1.88
N THR A 17 2.63 23.94 2.33
CA THR A 17 3.13 24.99 1.42
C THR A 17 4.47 24.55 0.83
N ASP A 18 4.84 25.09 -0.34
CA ASP A 18 6.12 24.79 -1.02
C ASP A 18 7.34 24.94 -0.10
N ALA A 19 7.38 26.01 0.70
CA ALA A 19 8.46 26.25 1.65
C ALA A 19 8.54 25.16 2.75
N SER A 20 7.39 24.73 3.27
CA SER A 20 7.33 23.68 4.30
C SER A 20 7.59 22.27 3.72
N LEU A 21 7.31 22.08 2.43
CA LEU A 21 7.43 20.79 1.75
C LEU A 21 8.89 20.32 1.69
N TYR A 22 9.83 21.24 1.44
CA TYR A 22 11.25 20.93 1.44
C TYR A 22 11.71 20.33 2.77
N GLY A 23 11.39 21.00 3.89
CA GLY A 23 11.72 20.48 5.22
C GLY A 23 11.04 19.15 5.53
N HIS A 24 9.77 19.01 5.12
CA HIS A 24 9.00 17.80 5.36
C HIS A 24 9.54 16.57 4.62
N VAL A 25 9.92 16.73 3.35
CA VAL A 25 10.37 15.64 2.48
C VAL A 25 11.88 15.45 2.55
N VAL A 26 12.69 16.50 2.42
CA VAL A 26 14.14 16.37 2.29
C VAL A 26 14.81 16.20 3.66
N ILE A 27 14.43 17.04 4.63
CA ILE A 27 15.07 17.03 5.96
C ILE A 27 14.50 15.91 6.82
N ASN A 28 13.17 15.85 6.95
CA ASN A 28 12.51 14.88 7.82
C ASN A 28 12.27 13.53 7.14
N GLN A 29 12.59 13.40 5.86
CA GLN A 29 12.45 12.17 5.09
C GLN A 29 11.04 11.56 5.11
N ASN A 30 9.99 12.39 5.24
CA ASN A 30 8.61 11.90 5.22
C ASN A 30 8.18 11.51 3.81
N ARG A 31 7.44 10.41 3.72
CA ARG A 31 6.81 9.94 2.48
C ARG A 31 5.29 10.13 2.59
N PRO A 32 4.54 10.06 1.48
CA PRO A 32 3.10 10.21 1.51
C PRO A 32 2.52 9.02 2.27
N VAL A 33 1.41 9.26 2.95
CA VAL A 33 0.71 8.19 3.65
C VAL A 33 0.07 7.27 2.62
N ARG A 34 0.07 5.96 2.90
CA ARG A 34 -0.63 4.98 2.05
C ARG A 34 -2.13 5.26 2.08
N PRO A 35 -2.78 5.49 0.93
CA PRO A 35 -4.23 5.71 0.89
C PRO A 35 -4.94 4.35 1.02
N MET A 36 -5.16 3.89 2.25
CA MET A 36 -5.68 2.53 2.53
C MET A 36 -7.02 2.21 1.87
N VAL A 37 -7.85 3.23 1.61
CA VAL A 37 -9.13 3.06 0.90
C VAL A 37 -8.92 2.60 -0.55
N ILE A 38 -7.84 3.05 -1.20
CA ILE A 38 -7.54 2.80 -2.62
C ILE A 38 -6.50 1.69 -2.78
N ILE A 39 -5.55 1.60 -1.85
CA ILE A 39 -4.48 0.60 -1.82
C ILE A 39 -4.54 -0.12 -0.47
N PRO A 40 -5.45 -1.10 -0.29
CA PRO A 40 -5.68 -1.75 1.00
C PRO A 40 -4.46 -2.53 1.49
N GLU A 41 -4.16 -2.45 2.79
CA GLU A 41 -3.03 -3.18 3.40
C GLU A 41 -3.24 -4.69 3.50
N ARG A 42 -4.50 -5.11 3.61
CA ARG A 42 -4.90 -6.52 3.57
C ARG A 42 -4.99 -7.07 2.14
N SER A 43 -4.65 -6.29 1.12
CA SER A 43 -4.54 -6.76 -0.26
C SER A 43 -3.10 -7.15 -0.59
N ILE A 44 -2.89 -8.39 -1.07
CA ILE A 44 -1.59 -8.85 -1.57
C ILE A 44 -1.09 -7.92 -2.69
N PHE A 45 -1.94 -7.64 -3.67
CA PHE A 45 -1.60 -6.74 -4.78
C PHE A 45 -1.50 -5.28 -4.33
N GLY A 46 -2.28 -4.86 -3.33
CA GLY A 46 -2.10 -3.56 -2.69
C GLY A 46 -0.71 -3.39 -2.07
N ASN A 47 -0.20 -4.42 -1.39
CA ASN A 47 1.15 -4.41 -0.81
C ASN A 47 2.24 -4.37 -1.89
N ILE A 48 2.07 -5.13 -2.98
CA ILE A 48 2.99 -5.09 -4.12
C ILE A 48 3.00 -3.68 -4.74
N LEU A 49 1.82 -3.11 -5.04
CA LEU A 49 1.69 -1.77 -5.58
C LEU A 49 2.36 -0.73 -4.67
N TRP A 50 2.09 -0.79 -3.37
CA TRP A 50 2.71 0.12 -2.40
C TRP A 50 4.23 -0.03 -2.33
N GLY A 51 4.76 -1.25 -2.44
CA GLY A 51 6.19 -1.52 -2.54
C GLY A 51 6.83 -0.88 -3.78
N ILE A 52 6.17 -0.96 -4.93
CA ILE A 52 6.63 -0.30 -6.17
C ILE A 52 6.64 1.22 -6.00
N LEU A 53 5.58 1.81 -5.45
CA LEU A 53 5.48 3.26 -5.25
C LEU A 53 6.54 3.77 -4.26
N THR A 54 6.75 3.07 -3.16
CA THR A 54 7.72 3.47 -2.13
C THR A 54 9.18 3.30 -2.57
N SER A 55 9.48 2.33 -3.45
CA SER A 55 10.81 2.17 -4.06
C SER A 55 11.12 3.25 -5.10
N CYS A 56 10.14 3.66 -5.92
CA CYS A 56 10.26 4.85 -6.78
C CYS A 56 10.59 6.14 -5.99
N TRP A 57 10.25 6.16 -4.69
CA TRP A 57 10.46 7.27 -3.76
C TRP A 57 11.55 6.99 -2.72
N SER A 58 12.52 6.13 -3.02
CA SER A 58 13.69 5.96 -2.17
C SER A 58 14.49 7.27 -2.06
N TYR A 59 14.97 7.60 -0.86
CA TYR A 59 15.91 8.71 -0.66
C TYR A 59 17.29 8.40 -1.22
N ASP A 60 17.68 7.13 -1.24
CA ASP A 60 18.85 6.68 -1.98
C ASP A 60 18.48 6.53 -3.48
N PRO A 61 19.09 7.35 -4.37
CA PRO A 61 18.82 7.27 -5.80
C PRO A 61 19.18 5.92 -6.42
N GLN A 62 20.16 5.18 -5.87
CA GLN A 62 20.59 3.88 -6.41
C GLN A 62 19.56 2.78 -6.16
N LEU A 63 18.67 2.97 -5.19
CA LEU A 63 17.57 2.04 -4.88
C LEU A 63 16.31 2.35 -5.69
N ARG A 64 16.28 3.42 -6.49
CA ARG A 64 15.12 3.74 -7.32
C ARG A 64 15.14 2.86 -8.58
N PRO A 65 14.08 2.10 -8.86
CA PRO A 65 14.01 1.33 -10.09
C PRO A 65 13.94 2.26 -11.31
N ASP A 66 14.49 1.80 -12.44
CA ASP A 66 14.27 2.46 -13.72
C ASP A 66 12.82 2.29 -14.19
N SER A 67 12.40 3.12 -15.15
CA SER A 67 11.02 3.13 -15.65
C SER A 67 10.63 1.83 -16.34
N ALA A 68 11.57 1.13 -16.97
CA ALA A 68 11.30 -0.17 -17.61
C ALA A 68 10.97 -1.24 -16.56
N THR A 69 11.71 -1.27 -15.46
CA THR A 69 11.48 -2.15 -14.31
C THR A 69 10.14 -1.84 -13.66
N VAL A 70 9.84 -0.55 -13.41
CA VAL A 70 8.54 -0.12 -12.87
C VAL A 70 7.41 -0.59 -13.78
N TRP A 71 7.53 -0.42 -15.10
CA TRP A 71 6.53 -0.88 -16.06
C TRP A 71 6.30 -2.39 -15.98
N GLN A 72 7.36 -3.21 -15.94
CA GLN A 72 7.23 -4.66 -15.83
C GLN A 72 6.55 -5.09 -14.53
N LEU A 73 6.84 -4.41 -13.42
CA LEU A 73 6.23 -4.70 -12.11
C LEU A 73 4.76 -4.25 -12.02
N LEU A 74 4.40 -3.14 -12.67
CA LEU A 74 3.02 -2.63 -12.69
C LEU A 74 2.12 -3.37 -13.68
N LYS A 75 2.67 -3.83 -14.82
CA LYS A 75 1.91 -4.50 -15.89
C LYS A 75 0.95 -5.61 -15.44
N PRO A 76 1.29 -6.51 -14.50
CA PRO A 76 0.35 -7.55 -14.05
C PRO A 76 -0.71 -7.04 -13.06
N LEU A 77 -0.59 -5.81 -12.55
CA LEU A 77 -1.51 -5.27 -11.55
C LEU A 77 -2.72 -4.65 -12.25
N THR A 78 -3.91 -5.13 -11.89
CA THR A 78 -5.18 -4.50 -12.30
C THR A 78 -5.97 -4.07 -11.07
N GLN A 79 -6.87 -3.10 -11.26
CA GLN A 79 -7.66 -2.55 -10.16
C GLN A 79 -8.50 -3.62 -9.44
N ASP A 80 -9.03 -4.60 -10.18
CA ASP A 80 -9.83 -5.69 -9.63
C ASP A 80 -9.06 -6.61 -8.67
N GLN A 81 -7.72 -6.60 -8.73
CA GLN A 81 -6.85 -7.40 -7.88
C GLN A 81 -6.53 -6.72 -6.54
N LEU A 82 -6.83 -5.42 -6.38
CA LEU A 82 -6.56 -4.66 -5.16
C LEU A 82 -7.52 -4.96 -3.99
N LYS A 83 -8.24 -6.09 -4.04
CA LYS A 83 -9.21 -6.50 -3.02
C LYS A 83 -8.50 -7.01 -1.76
N GLU A 84 -9.13 -6.81 -0.61
CA GLU A 84 -8.69 -7.39 0.65
C GLU A 84 -8.91 -8.90 0.65
N VAL A 85 -8.06 -9.64 1.36
CA VAL A 85 -8.30 -11.07 1.62
C VAL A 85 -9.39 -11.18 2.69
N GLU A 86 -10.46 -11.92 2.40
CA GLU A 86 -11.49 -12.25 3.39
C GLU A 86 -10.88 -13.14 4.49
N GLU A 87 -11.12 -12.76 5.75
CA GLU A 87 -10.61 -13.45 6.92
C GLU A 87 -11.41 -14.76 7.07
N PHE A 88 -10.79 -15.91 6.76
CA PHE A 88 -11.34 -17.22 7.15
C PHE A 88 -11.20 -17.34 8.67
N MET A 89 -12.22 -16.86 9.40
CA MET A 89 -12.41 -17.17 10.80
C MET A 89 -12.84 -18.64 10.87
N GLU A 90 -11.88 -19.57 10.92
CA GLU A 90 -12.14 -20.94 11.36
C GLU A 90 -12.63 -20.87 12.81
N VAL A 91 -13.94 -20.96 12.98
CA VAL A 91 -14.56 -21.34 14.24
C VAL A 91 -14.07 -22.77 14.50
N VAL A 92 -13.01 -22.91 15.29
CA VAL A 92 -12.68 -24.19 15.91
C VAL A 92 -13.72 -24.39 17.02
N GLU A 93 -14.86 -24.97 16.67
CA GLU A 93 -15.75 -25.62 17.62
C GLU A 93 -14.91 -26.67 18.37
N SER A 94 -14.75 -26.48 19.69
CA SER A 94 -14.39 -27.58 20.58
C SER A 94 -15.61 -27.98 21.37
N ASP A 95 -16.39 -28.90 20.80
CA ASP A 95 -17.02 -30.04 21.45
C ASP A 95 -16.89 -30.09 22.98
N ALA A 96 -17.81 -29.45 23.69
CA ALA A 96 -17.98 -29.62 25.13
C ALA A 96 -19.41 -30.02 25.55
N ASP A 97 -20.28 -30.38 24.60
CA ASP A 97 -21.70 -30.63 24.91
C ASP A 97 -22.28 -31.96 24.37
N GLU A 98 -21.43 -32.94 24.02
CA GLU A 98 -21.88 -34.31 23.78
C GLU A 98 -20.95 -35.34 24.43
N MET A 99 -20.94 -35.39 25.77
CA MET A 99 -20.72 -36.66 26.45
C MET A 99 -21.47 -36.74 27.79
N ARG A 100 -22.61 -37.46 27.71
CA ARG A 100 -23.19 -38.35 28.73
C ARG A 100 -24.13 -37.74 29.76
N ASP A 101 -25.33 -37.42 29.29
CA ASP A 101 -26.53 -38.01 29.90
C ASP A 101 -26.54 -39.52 29.59
N GLU A 102 -26.11 -40.35 30.54
CA GLU A 102 -26.54 -41.75 30.75
C GLU A 102 -26.54 -42.07 32.25
#